data_AF-A0AB33IHE5-F1
#
_entry.id   AF-A0AB33IHE5-F1
#
_cell.length_a   1.000
_cell.length_b   1.000
_cell.length_c   1.000
_cell.angle_alpha   90.00
_cell.angle_beta   90.00
_cell.angle_gamma   90.00
#
_symmetry.space_group_name_H-M   'P 1'
#
loop_
_entity.id
_entity.type
_entity.pdbx_description
1 polymer ?
#
loop_
_entity_poly.entity_id
_entity_poly.type
_entity_poly.pdbx_seq_one_letter_code
_entity_poly.pdbx_strand_id
1 'polypeptide(L)' 'MFPRPEINPAFQDLAPTEPFLTPYDFKILVVYLRLLDAAEDEANWKEVARIVLRRDPDADLARTRRCGNPISHEQSG' A
#
# COMPACT_ATOMS: atom_id res chain seq x y z
N MET A 1 12.09 15.87 -12.11
CA MET A 1 12.92 14.65 -11.94
C MET A 1 12.12 13.69 -11.08
N PHE A 2 11.80 12.49 -11.56
CA PHE A 2 11.14 11.48 -10.72
C PHE A 2 12.18 10.85 -9.79
N PRO A 3 11.85 10.62 -8.50
CA PRO A 3 12.79 9.98 -7.59
C PRO A 3 13.04 8.54 -8.04
N ARG A 4 14.25 8.05 -7.80
CA ARG A 4 14.57 6.64 -8.03
C ARG A 4 13.78 5.80 -7.01
N PRO A 5 13.10 4.71 -7.44
CA PRO A 5 12.41 3.83 -6.51
C PRO A 5 13.38 3.24 -5.48
N GLU A 6 12.95 3.20 -4.23
CA GLU A 6 13.72 2.57 -3.15
C GLU A 6 13.25 1.12 -2.96
N ILE A 7 14.18 0.21 -2.67
CA ILE A 7 13.87 -1.21 -2.44
C ILE A 7 13.11 -1.42 -1.12
N ASN A 8 13.30 -0.51 -0.16
CA ASN A 8 12.63 -0.54 1.13
C ASN A 8 12.31 0.89 1.62
N PRO A 9 11.37 1.57 0.96
CA PRO A 9 11.03 2.93 1.34
C PRO A 9 10.22 2.94 2.64
N ALA A 10 10.40 3.99 3.43
CA ALA A 10 9.38 4.35 4.41
C ALA A 10 8.16 4.89 3.66
N PHE A 11 6.98 4.37 3.99
CA PHE A 11 5.71 4.76 3.41
C PHE A 11 4.69 5.05 4.52
N GLN A 12 3.69 5.86 4.22
CA GLN A 12 2.65 6.28 5.15
C GLN A 12 1.49 5.28 5.16
N ASP A 13 0.73 5.26 6.26
CA ASP A 13 -0.47 4.42 6.39
C ASP A 13 -1.54 4.77 5.35
N LEU A 14 -1.60 6.04 4.93
CA LEU A 14 -2.50 6.55 3.91
C LEU A 14 -1.69 7.04 2.71
N ALA A 15 -2.05 6.55 1.53
CA ALA A 15 -1.52 7.06 0.28
C ALA A 15 -2.16 8.43 -0.03
N PRO A 16 -1.43 9.31 -0.76
CA PRO A 16 -2.02 10.48 -1.40
C PRO A 16 -3.19 10.06 -2.31
N THR A 17 -4.20 10.91 -2.42
CA THR A 17 -5.46 10.63 -3.15
C THR A 17 -5.55 11.33 -4.50
N GLU A 18 -4.44 11.88 -4.97
CA GLU A 18 -4.33 12.61 -6.23
C GLU A 18 -4.61 11.65 -7.41
N PRO A 19 -5.27 12.13 -8.49
CA PRO A 19 -5.64 11.27 -9.62
C PRO A 19 -4.44 10.93 -10.54
N PHE A 20 -3.22 11.27 -10.13
CA PHE A 20 -1.98 11.06 -10.88
C PHE A 20 -0.87 10.63 -9.93
N LEU A 21 0.13 9.92 -10.47
CA LEU A 21 1.29 9.47 -9.69
C LEU A 21 2.08 10.67 -9.17
N THR A 22 2.18 10.75 -7.85
CA THR A 22 2.96 11.75 -7.14
C THR A 22 4.41 11.30 -6.96
N PRO A 23 5.35 12.20 -6.62
CA PRO A 23 6.70 11.80 -6.23
C PRO A 23 6.73 10.78 -5.09
N TYR A 24 5.71 10.77 -4.21
CA TYR A 24 5.56 9.77 -3.17
C TYR A 24 5.32 8.38 -3.77
N ASP A 25 4.42 8.26 -4.75
CA ASP A 25 4.13 7.00 -5.42
C ASP A 25 5.36 6.42 -6.12
N PHE A 26 6.15 7.28 -6.78
CA PHE A 26 7.40 6.85 -7.41
C PHE A 26 8.45 6.37 -6.39
N LYS A 27 8.49 6.98 -5.20
CA LYS A 27 9.39 6.53 -4.12
C LYS A 27 9.03 5.13 -3.64
N ILE A 28 7.73 4.83 -3.57
CA ILE A 28 7.21 3.56 -3.02
C ILE A 28 6.80 2.55 -4.09
N LEU A 29 7.11 2.79 -5.36
CA LEU A 29 6.65 1.98 -6.50
C LEU A 29 6.90 0.47 -6.33
N VAL A 30 8.04 0.09 -5.74
CA VAL A 30 8.38 -1.30 -5.45
C VAL A 30 7.39 -1.96 -4.49
N VAL A 31 6.81 -1.21 -3.56
CA VAL A 31 5.76 -1.71 -2.64
C VAL A 31 4.51 -2.05 -3.42
N TYR A 32 4.03 -1.17 -4.33
CA TYR A 32 2.87 -1.47 -5.17
C TYR A 32 3.09 -2.71 -6.04
N LEU A 33 4.25 -2.83 -6.68
CA LEU A 33 4.55 -4.00 -7.52
C LEU A 33 4.52 -5.30 -6.71
N ARG A 34 5.10 -5.32 -5.51
CA ARG A 34 5.06 -6.50 -4.63
C ARG A 34 3.65 -6.84 -4.13
N LEU A 35 2.80 -5.84 -3.93
CA LEU A 35 1.39 -6.08 -3.58
C LEU A 35 0.63 -6.69 -4.76
N LEU A 36 0.92 -6.26 -5.99
CA LEU A 36 0.33 -6.83 -7.20
C LEU A 36 0.80 -8.26 -7.43
N ASP A 37 2.11 -8.53 -7.33
CA ASP A 37 2.65 -9.90 -7.43
C ASP A 37 2.01 -10.83 -6.38
N ALA A 38 1.87 -10.36 -5.14
CA ALA A 38 1.21 -11.11 -4.09
C ALA A 38 -0.28 -11.35 -4.34
N ALA A 39 -0.97 -10.43 -5.02
CA ALA A 39 -2.37 -10.60 -5.40
C ALA A 39 -2.54 -11.63 -6.52
N GLU A 40 -1.64 -11.62 -7.51
CA GLU A 40 -1.56 -12.63 -8.58
C GLU A 40 -1.24 -14.03 -8.02
N ASP A 41 -0.40 -14.12 -7.00
CA ASP A 41 -0.07 -15.35 -6.29
C ASP A 41 -1.16 -15.80 -5.29
N GLU A 42 -2.29 -15.07 -5.20
CA GLU A 42 -3.35 -15.25 -4.19
C GLU A 42 -2.80 -15.37 -2.76
N ALA A 43 -1.73 -14.64 -2.47
CA ALA A 43 -0.98 -14.76 -1.23
C ALA A 43 -1.83 -14.35 -0.02
N ASN A 44 -1.54 -14.98 1.13
CA ASN A 44 -2.23 -14.65 2.36
C ASN A 44 -1.96 -13.19 2.77
N TRP A 45 -3.02 -12.38 2.85
CA TRP A 45 -2.91 -10.96 3.20
C TRP A 45 -2.17 -10.68 4.51
N LYS A 46 -2.20 -11.61 5.49
CA LYS A 46 -1.42 -11.49 6.74
C LYS A 46 0.08 -11.61 6.50
N GLU A 47 0.48 -12.48 5.59
CA GLU A 47 1.87 -12.66 5.21
C GLU A 47 2.36 -11.46 4.40
N VAL A 48 1.55 -10.98 3.46
CA VAL A 48 1.81 -9.73 2.72
C VAL A 48 1.97 -8.54 3.67
N ALA A 49 1.10 -8.39 4.68
CA ALA A 49 1.21 -7.34 5.68
C ALA A 49 2.56 -7.37 6.43
N ARG A 50 3.06 -8.57 6.78
CA ARG A 50 4.33 -8.72 7.49
C ARG A 50 5.54 -8.54 6.60
N ILE A 51 5.51 -9.08 5.38
CA ILE A 51 6.66 -9.12 4.48
C ILE A 51 6.79 -7.83 3.67
N VAL A 52 5.69 -7.41 3.03
CA VAL A 52 5.68 -6.25 2.13
C VAL A 52 5.48 -4.96 2.93
N LEU A 53 4.49 -4.94 3.83
CA LEU A 53 4.16 -3.73 4.60
C LEU A 53 4.92 -3.62 5.93
N ARG A 54 5.63 -4.68 6.36
CA ARG A 54 6.35 -4.73 7.65
C ARG A 54 5.48 -4.36 8.86
N ARG A 55 4.18 -4.68 8.79
CA ARG A 55 3.21 -4.47 9.88
C ARG A 55 2.78 -5.81 10.44
N ASP A 56 2.50 -5.84 11.74
CA ASP A 56 1.86 -6.99 12.35
C ASP A 56 0.33 -6.88 12.17
N PRO A 57 -0.29 -7.72 11.32
CA PRO A 57 -1.73 -7.70 11.09
C PRO A 57 -2.54 -8.03 12.35
N ASP A 58 -1.95 -8.73 13.33
CA ASP A 58 -2.65 -9.14 14.55
C ASP A 58 -2.53 -8.10 15.68
N ALA A 59 -1.58 -7.16 15.60
CA ALA A 59 -1.42 -6.06 16.56
C ALA A 59 -2.25 -4.81 16.22
N ASP A 60 -2.44 -4.51 14.94
CA ASP A 60 -3.30 -3.40 14.48
C ASP A 60 -3.99 -3.75 13.16
N LEU A 61 -5.02 -4.58 13.28
CA LEU A 61 -5.85 -5.04 12.16
C LEU A 61 -6.44 -3.87 11.35
N ALA A 62 -6.80 -2.77 12.03
CA ALA A 62 -7.43 -1.61 11.42
C ALA A 62 -6.45 -0.76 10.61
N ARG A 63 -5.24 -0.50 11.11
CA ARG A 63 -4.19 0.21 10.34
C ARG A 63 -3.65 -0.64 9.19
N THR A 64 -3.53 -1.94 9.40
CA THR A 64 -3.05 -2.85 8.35
C THR A 64 -4.02 -2.91 7.16
N ARG A 65 -5.34 -2.93 7.42
CA ARG A 65 -6.38 -2.90 6.38
C ARG A 65 -6.51 -1.55 5.67
N ARG A 66 -6.33 -0.44 6.37
CA ARG A 66 -6.41 0.91 5.75
C ARG A 66 -5.33 1.15 4.70
N CYS A 67 -4.24 0.40 4.76
CA CYS A 67 -3.18 0.47 3.76
C CYS A 67 -3.56 -0.10 2.38
N GLY A 68 -4.83 -0.48 2.16
CA GLY A 68 -5.31 -0.99 0.87
C GLY A 68 -6.82 -0.90 0.66
N ASN A 69 -7.53 0.01 1.34
CA ASN A 69 -8.99 0.14 1.13
C ASN A 69 -9.32 1.47 0.44
N PRO A 70 -9.76 1.49 -0.83
CA PRO A 70 -10.39 2.67 -1.39
C PRO A 70 -11.68 2.90 -0.62
N ILE A 71 -11.81 4.07 0.00
CA ILE A 71 -13.03 4.43 0.71
C ILE A 71 -14.15 4.50 -0.34
N SER A 72 -15.21 3.72 -0.10
CA SER A 72 -16.42 3.69 -0.91
C SER A 72 -16.88 5.11 -1.26
N HIS A 73 -16.93 5.41 -2.56
CA HIS A 73 -17.74 6.50 -3.08
C HIS A 73 -19.20 6.13 -2.89
N GLU A 74 -19.76 6.39 -1.71
CA GLU A 74 -21.21 6.49 -1.54
C GLU A 74 -21.56 7.27 -0.26
N GLN A 75 -21.82 8.58 -0.43
CA GLN A 75 -22.91 9.37 0.18
C GLN A 75 -23.09 10.58 -0.75
N SER A 76 -24.00 10.56 -1.73
CA SER A 76 -25.45 10.78 -1.63
C SER A 76 -25.83 12.23 -1.35
N GLY A 77 -26.65 12.82 -2.24
CA GLY A 77 -27.62 13.87 -1.91
C GLY A 77 -27.18 15.29 -2.19
#